data_AF-F5SV70-F1
#
_entry.id   AF-F5SV70-F1
#
_cell.length_a   1.000
_cell.length_b   1.000
_cell.length_c   1.000
_cell.angle_alpha   90.00
_cell.angle_beta   90.00
_cell.angle_gamma   90.00
#
_symmetry.space_group_name_H-M   'P 1'
#
loop_
_entity.id
_entity.type
_entity.pdbx_description
1 polymer ?
#
loop_
_entity_poly.entity_id
_entity_poly.type
_entity_poly.pdbx_seq_one_letter_code
_entity_poly.pdbx_strand_id
1 'polypeptide(L)'
;MLKRLLALAVGLAVSAPSMATTFALNSADSTVVGHNMVVYSRAKDTLLDIGRQFDLGYNDIVEANPNVDPWLPGENTRVIIPSRFILPKAGQKGIVINIAELRLYYYPETKAGQTKTVITHPIGIGREGWGTPLGKAKITQKRKDPTWTPPESIRKEHLEKGDPLPKVVAAGPNNPLGAYAMRLSMPGYLLHGTNKPYGVGMRVSHGCIRLFPEDIQHLFNIAAVNTPVEIIYQPDKAGVRDGKLYLEVNKPHSDIDKRQGLNMTPMVAAILDAQDKLPADNDWAFTEKLVEAQDSIVKRVGEEPLDIVDDVWFVHAGLSQKAIQKTRQAINSLQLNALFWPAKSGAVGEMMIGPFNSQQEAADMANKISEAAGISVWVAQVSSDAL
;
A
#
# COMPACT_ATOMS: atom_id res chain seq x y z
N MET A 1 -40.38 11.67 -40.74
CA MET A 1 -39.81 12.75 -39.92
C MET A 1 -39.45 12.19 -38.55
N LEU A 2 -38.18 11.89 -38.28
CA LEU A 2 -37.61 11.96 -36.93
C LEU A 2 -36.09 12.03 -37.06
N LYS A 3 -35.53 13.19 -36.71
CA LYS A 3 -34.12 13.55 -36.90
C LYS A 3 -33.25 12.78 -35.90
N ARG A 4 -32.17 12.17 -36.41
CA ARG A 4 -31.03 11.71 -35.61
C ARG A 4 -30.34 12.93 -35.00
N LEU A 5 -30.28 13.00 -33.67
CA LEU A 5 -29.44 13.95 -32.94
C LEU A 5 -28.13 13.23 -32.59
N LEU A 6 -27.07 13.61 -33.32
CA LEU A 6 -25.69 13.31 -32.98
C LEU A 6 -25.32 14.20 -31.78
N ALA A 7 -25.16 13.60 -30.59
CA ALA A 7 -24.58 14.30 -29.45
C ALA A 7 -23.05 14.27 -29.60
N LEU A 8 -22.49 15.39 -30.06
CA LEU A 8 -21.06 15.63 -30.10
C LEU A 8 -20.59 15.92 -28.66
N ALA A 9 -20.10 14.91 -27.95
CA ALA A 9 -19.48 15.10 -26.65
C ALA A 9 -18.09 15.72 -26.84
N VAL A 10 -17.99 17.03 -26.64
CA VAL A 10 -16.70 17.73 -26.53
C VAL A 10 -16.06 17.26 -25.23
N GLY A 11 -15.03 16.41 -25.36
CA GLY A 11 -14.22 15.94 -24.24
C GLY A 11 -13.43 17.10 -23.64
N LEU A 12 -13.92 17.66 -22.54
CA LEU A 12 -13.08 18.36 -21.59
C LEU A 12 -12.11 17.32 -21.02
N ALA A 13 -10.85 17.39 -21.43
CA ALA A 13 -9.75 16.69 -20.78
C ALA A 13 -9.57 17.27 -19.37
N VAL A 14 -10.41 16.83 -18.44
CA VAL A 14 -10.11 16.92 -17.02
C VAL A 14 -8.88 16.04 -16.83
N SER A 15 -7.73 16.67 -16.61
CA SER A 15 -6.55 15.99 -16.11
C SER A 15 -6.95 15.28 -14.83
N ALA A 16 -7.21 13.98 -14.91
CA ALA A 16 -7.52 13.17 -13.75
C ALA A 16 -6.33 13.34 -12.78
N PRO A 17 -6.57 13.69 -11.50
CA PRO A 17 -5.50 13.71 -10.52
C PRO A 17 -4.79 12.35 -10.56
N SER A 18 -3.47 12.39 -10.52
CA SER A 18 -2.62 11.19 -10.40
C SER A 18 -3.09 10.40 -9.20
N MET A 19 -3.82 9.30 -9.34
CA MET A 19 -4.35 8.57 -8.17
C MET A 19 -3.29 7.62 -7.60
N ALA A 20 -2.61 7.94 -6.52
CA ALA A 20 -2.02 6.85 -5.72
C ALA A 20 -3.10 5.86 -5.24
N THR A 21 -2.72 4.78 -4.57
CA THR A 21 -3.69 3.85 -3.97
C THR A 21 -4.61 4.60 -3.03
N THR A 22 -5.82 4.89 -3.52
CA THR A 22 -6.77 5.81 -2.89
C THR A 22 -8.03 5.03 -2.60
N PHE A 23 -8.54 5.13 -1.38
CA PHE A 23 -9.80 4.51 -0.98
C PHE A 23 -10.82 5.58 -0.63
N ALA A 24 -12.06 5.37 -1.08
CA ALA A 24 -13.18 6.21 -0.72
C ALA A 24 -13.72 5.78 0.66
N LEU A 25 -13.85 6.74 1.58
CA LEU A 25 -14.40 6.53 2.91
C LEU A 25 -15.92 6.77 2.87
N ASN A 26 -16.64 5.80 2.31
CA ASN A 26 -18.08 5.90 2.02
C ASN A 26 -18.97 5.75 3.25
N SER A 27 -18.45 5.15 4.33
CA SER A 27 -19.15 4.98 5.60
C SER A 27 -18.29 5.56 6.72
N ALA A 28 -18.88 6.40 7.57
CA ALA A 28 -18.19 6.99 8.71
C ALA A 28 -17.76 5.93 9.74
N ASP A 29 -18.48 4.81 9.79
CA ASP A 29 -18.26 3.73 10.76
C ASP A 29 -17.33 2.64 10.22
N SER A 30 -16.99 2.69 8.92
CA SER A 30 -16.08 1.71 8.33
C SER A 30 -14.62 2.14 8.47
N THR A 31 -13.83 1.28 9.11
CA THR A 31 -12.38 1.49 9.33
C THR A 31 -11.51 0.53 8.52
N VAL A 32 -12.11 -0.23 7.60
CA VAL A 32 -11.42 -1.21 6.76
C VAL A 32 -11.59 -0.82 5.29
N VAL A 33 -10.49 -0.75 4.55
CA VAL A 33 -10.47 -0.39 3.13
C VAL A 33 -9.72 -1.44 2.32
N GLY A 34 -9.99 -1.50 1.01
CA GLY A 34 -9.39 -2.47 0.12
C GLY A 34 -9.89 -3.90 0.35
N HIS A 35 -9.27 -4.83 -0.34
CA HIS A 35 -9.56 -6.25 -0.25
C HIS A 35 -8.28 -7.04 -0.50
N ASN A 36 -8.22 -8.28 -0.02
CA ASN A 36 -7.11 -9.16 -0.33
C ASN A 36 -7.36 -9.83 -1.68
N MET A 37 -6.30 -10.26 -2.32
CA MET A 37 -6.40 -11.06 -3.53
C MET A 37 -5.21 -12.00 -3.64
N VAL A 38 -5.28 -12.87 -4.63
CA VAL A 38 -4.20 -13.76 -5.02
C VAL A 38 -3.92 -13.51 -6.48
N VAL A 39 -2.66 -13.39 -6.83
CA VAL A 39 -2.20 -13.35 -8.21
C VAL A 39 -1.28 -14.53 -8.49
N TYR A 40 -1.21 -14.93 -9.75
CA TYR A 40 -0.34 -16.01 -10.20
C TYR A 40 0.84 -15.43 -10.96
N SER A 41 2.04 -15.62 -10.43
CA SER A 41 3.27 -15.05 -10.98
C SER A 41 3.61 -15.59 -12.36
N ARG A 42 4.35 -14.81 -13.13
CA ARG A 42 4.94 -15.18 -14.41
C ARG A 42 6.40 -15.59 -14.20
N ALA A 43 6.97 -16.30 -15.17
CA ALA A 43 8.33 -16.87 -15.07
C ALA A 43 9.45 -15.86 -14.72
N LYS A 44 9.27 -14.57 -15.04
CA LYS A 44 10.28 -13.51 -14.81
C LYS A 44 9.92 -12.53 -13.71
N ASP A 45 8.82 -12.76 -13.00
CA ASP A 45 8.42 -11.85 -11.94
C ASP A 45 9.33 -12.01 -10.71
N THR A 46 9.41 -10.95 -9.91
CA THR A 46 9.88 -10.99 -8.52
C THR A 46 8.71 -10.61 -7.61
N LEU A 47 8.71 -11.03 -6.34
CA LEU A 47 7.69 -10.55 -5.39
C LEU A 47 7.76 -9.03 -5.24
N LEU A 48 8.95 -8.43 -5.36
CA LEU A 48 9.14 -7.00 -5.20
C LEU A 48 8.51 -6.21 -6.36
N ASP A 49 8.62 -6.73 -7.59
CA ASP A 49 8.01 -6.09 -8.76
C ASP A 49 6.48 -6.22 -8.73
N ILE A 50 5.96 -7.39 -8.32
CA ILE A 50 4.53 -7.58 -8.06
C ILE A 50 4.09 -6.59 -6.97
N GLY A 51 4.71 -6.66 -5.79
CA GLY A 51 4.38 -5.81 -4.64
C GLY A 51 4.35 -4.33 -4.98
N ARG A 52 5.39 -3.81 -5.64
CA ARG A 52 5.44 -2.40 -6.06
C ARG A 52 4.31 -2.02 -7.02
N GLN A 53 3.92 -2.91 -7.93
CA GLN A 53 2.80 -2.64 -8.84
C GLN A 53 1.45 -2.56 -8.08
N PHE A 54 1.33 -3.26 -6.96
CA PHE A 54 0.20 -3.23 -6.02
C PHE A 54 0.38 -2.23 -4.86
N ASP A 55 1.41 -1.38 -4.91
CA ASP A 55 1.72 -0.39 -3.87
C ASP A 55 1.95 -1.00 -2.47
N LEU A 56 2.69 -2.11 -2.48
CA LEU A 56 3.13 -2.86 -1.32
C LEU A 56 4.64 -2.75 -1.14
N GLY A 57 5.08 -2.63 0.12
CA GLY A 57 6.48 -2.66 0.50
C GLY A 57 7.04 -4.08 0.55
N TYR A 58 8.35 -4.20 0.76
CA TYR A 58 9.02 -5.50 0.86
C TYR A 58 8.41 -6.40 1.94
N ASN A 59 8.24 -5.91 3.17
CA ASN A 59 7.69 -6.73 4.25
C ASN A 59 6.24 -7.14 3.98
N ASP A 60 5.39 -6.23 3.45
CA ASP A 60 4.01 -6.55 3.09
C ASP A 60 3.92 -7.83 2.24
N ILE A 61 4.72 -7.89 1.17
CA ILE A 61 4.63 -8.98 0.19
C ILE A 61 5.36 -10.25 0.66
N VAL A 62 6.51 -10.11 1.35
CA VAL A 62 7.31 -11.26 1.78
C VAL A 62 6.70 -11.94 3.00
N GLU A 63 6.15 -11.18 3.95
CA GLU A 63 5.53 -11.77 5.14
C GLU A 63 4.21 -12.47 4.83
N ALA A 64 3.44 -11.95 3.87
CA ALA A 64 2.24 -12.61 3.39
C ALA A 64 2.54 -13.88 2.57
N ASN A 65 3.78 -14.08 2.11
CA ASN A 65 4.19 -15.18 1.24
C ASN A 65 5.49 -15.86 1.73
N PRO A 66 5.53 -16.41 2.96
CA PRO A 66 6.77 -16.84 3.61
C PRO A 66 7.48 -18.01 2.91
N ASN A 67 6.77 -18.76 2.07
CA ASN A 67 7.28 -19.93 1.35
C ASN A 67 7.62 -19.64 -0.12
N VAL A 68 7.57 -18.37 -0.54
CA VAL A 68 7.86 -17.96 -1.92
C VAL A 68 9.16 -17.18 -1.95
N ASP A 69 10.07 -17.56 -2.85
CA ASP A 69 11.33 -16.83 -3.02
C ASP A 69 11.04 -15.40 -3.53
N PRO A 70 11.53 -14.35 -2.83
CA PRO A 70 11.24 -12.96 -3.22
C PRO A 70 11.79 -12.56 -4.60
N TRP A 71 12.84 -13.21 -5.08
CA TRP A 71 13.55 -12.89 -6.31
C TRP A 71 13.19 -13.83 -7.46
N LEU A 72 12.76 -15.05 -7.15
CA LEU A 72 12.34 -16.04 -8.15
C LEU A 72 11.14 -16.86 -7.65
N PRO A 73 9.94 -16.27 -7.62
CA PRO A 73 8.72 -16.96 -7.20
C PRO A 73 8.46 -18.23 -8.02
N GLY A 74 8.86 -18.26 -9.29
CA GLY A 74 8.51 -19.29 -10.26
C GLY A 74 7.29 -18.90 -11.10
N GLU A 75 7.04 -19.64 -12.18
CA GLU A 75 5.84 -19.46 -13.00
C GLU A 75 4.63 -20.11 -12.34
N ASN A 76 3.48 -19.44 -12.42
CA ASN A 76 2.20 -19.88 -11.85
C ASN A 76 2.24 -20.09 -10.33
N THR A 77 3.14 -19.38 -9.63
CA THR A 77 3.18 -19.42 -8.17
C THR A 77 2.08 -18.55 -7.60
N ARG A 78 1.33 -19.11 -6.64
CA ARG A 78 0.26 -18.42 -5.93
C ARG A 78 0.85 -17.38 -4.99
N VAL A 79 0.59 -16.10 -5.25
CA VAL A 79 1.09 -14.96 -4.47
C VAL A 79 -0.08 -14.21 -3.85
N ILE A 80 -0.12 -14.14 -2.52
CA ILE A 80 -1.08 -13.33 -1.77
C ILE A 80 -0.70 -11.85 -1.89
N ILE A 81 -1.69 -11.03 -2.21
CA ILE A 81 -1.60 -9.56 -2.24
C ILE A 81 -2.42 -9.02 -1.06
N PRO A 82 -1.78 -8.63 0.05
CA PRO A 82 -2.46 -8.08 1.22
C PRO A 82 -2.85 -6.61 1.03
N SER A 83 -3.77 -6.34 0.11
CA SER A 83 -4.26 -4.97 -0.21
C SER A 83 -5.49 -4.53 0.60
N ARG A 84 -5.86 -5.28 1.65
CA ARG A 84 -6.83 -4.85 2.66
C ARG A 84 -6.10 -4.19 3.82
N PHE A 85 -6.59 -3.04 4.28
CA PHE A 85 -5.98 -2.27 5.37
C PHE A 85 -7.00 -1.89 6.43
N ILE A 86 -6.62 -2.02 7.70
CA ILE A 86 -7.33 -1.37 8.80
C ILE A 86 -6.72 0.01 9.00
N LEU A 87 -7.55 1.05 8.93
CA LEU A 87 -7.12 2.44 9.12
C LEU A 87 -6.66 2.64 10.58
N PRO A 88 -5.47 3.25 10.80
CA PRO A 88 -4.96 3.39 12.15
C PRO A 88 -5.84 4.27 13.04
N LYS A 89 -5.82 4.01 14.35
CA LYS A 89 -6.52 4.80 15.36
C LYS A 89 -5.73 6.09 15.66
N ALA A 90 -5.78 7.01 14.71
CA ALA A 90 -5.16 8.33 14.78
C ALA A 90 -6.09 9.39 14.19
N GLY A 91 -5.69 10.66 14.23
CA GLY A 91 -6.46 11.70 13.55
C GLY A 91 -6.53 11.42 12.05
N GLN A 92 -7.72 11.18 11.49
CA GLN A 92 -7.94 11.05 10.04
C GLN A 92 -7.82 12.41 9.32
N LYS A 93 -6.69 13.09 9.51
CA LYS A 93 -6.41 14.43 9.00
C LYS A 93 -4.92 14.56 8.70
N GLY A 94 -4.58 15.01 7.50
CA GLY A 94 -3.18 15.14 7.09
C GLY A 94 -2.55 13.77 6.96
N ILE A 95 -1.32 13.61 7.44
CA ILE A 95 -0.54 12.38 7.27
C ILE A 95 -0.48 11.62 8.60
N VAL A 96 -0.88 10.36 8.59
CA VAL A 96 -0.67 9.40 9.68
C VAL A 96 0.34 8.37 9.19
N ILE A 97 1.36 8.09 9.98
CA ILE A 97 2.37 7.08 9.67
C ILE A 97 2.33 6.05 10.79
N ASN A 98 1.96 4.81 10.45
CA ASN A 98 2.09 3.70 11.38
C ASN A 98 3.39 2.97 11.07
N ILE A 99 4.39 3.16 11.93
CA ILE A 99 5.71 2.55 11.72
C ILE A 99 5.72 1.06 12.07
N ALA A 100 4.67 0.52 12.69
CA ALA A 100 4.57 -0.91 12.97
C ALA A 100 4.30 -1.75 11.70
N GLU A 101 3.49 -1.22 10.79
CA GLU A 101 3.16 -1.84 9.49
C GLU A 101 3.91 -1.20 8.31
N LEU A 102 4.83 -0.26 8.60
CA LEU A 102 5.59 0.48 7.59
C LEU A 102 4.70 1.12 6.51
N ARG A 103 3.60 1.76 6.92
CA ARG A 103 2.65 2.40 6.00
C ARG A 103 2.31 3.84 6.40
N LEU A 104 2.14 4.67 5.38
CA LEU A 104 1.66 6.04 5.47
C LEU A 104 0.22 6.11 4.95
N TYR A 105 -0.61 6.86 5.66
CA TYR A 105 -2.00 7.18 5.32
C TYR A 105 -2.12 8.71 5.21
N TYR A 106 -2.48 9.21 4.03
CA TYR A 106 -2.77 10.62 3.81
C TYR A 106 -4.27 10.83 3.65
N TYR A 107 -4.81 11.75 4.45
CA TYR A 107 -6.19 12.20 4.42
C TYR A 107 -6.22 13.64 3.87
N PRO A 108 -6.45 13.81 2.55
CA PRO A 108 -6.55 15.13 1.94
C PRO A 108 -7.69 15.94 2.54
N GLU A 109 -7.56 17.26 2.49
CA GLU A 109 -8.67 18.15 2.82
C GLU A 109 -9.82 17.90 1.83
N THR A 110 -10.99 17.54 2.37
CA THR A 110 -12.18 17.23 1.58
C THR A 110 -13.14 18.40 1.65
N LYS A 111 -13.61 18.90 0.49
CA LYS A 111 -14.59 19.99 0.44
C LYS A 111 -15.98 19.49 0.85
N ALA A 112 -16.84 20.38 1.31
CA ALA A 112 -18.23 20.04 1.62
C ALA A 112 -18.92 19.38 0.41
N GLY A 113 -19.57 18.24 0.64
CA GLY A 113 -20.24 17.46 -0.41
C GLY A 113 -19.35 16.50 -1.19
N GLN A 114 -18.04 16.45 -0.94
CA GLN A 114 -17.15 15.43 -1.51
C GLN A 114 -16.98 14.24 -0.57
N THR A 115 -16.86 13.05 -1.14
CA THR A 115 -16.51 11.83 -0.40
C THR A 115 -15.09 11.98 0.16
N LYS A 116 -14.94 11.71 1.46
CA LYS A 116 -13.60 11.65 2.08
C LYS A 116 -12.80 10.53 1.46
N THR A 117 -11.50 10.72 1.33
CA THR A 117 -10.60 9.70 0.81
C THR A 117 -9.41 9.52 1.73
N VAL A 118 -8.80 8.34 1.64
CA VAL A 118 -7.50 8.05 2.23
C VAL A 118 -6.59 7.52 1.14
N ILE A 119 -5.38 8.05 1.06
CA ILE A 119 -4.31 7.58 0.18
C ILE A 119 -3.32 6.83 1.04
N THR A 120 -2.94 5.62 0.62
CA THR A 120 -1.93 4.84 1.34
C THR A 120 -0.65 4.72 0.53
N HIS A 121 0.49 4.62 1.21
CA HIS A 121 1.81 4.40 0.62
C HIS A 121 2.66 3.53 1.54
N PRO A 122 3.37 2.51 1.04
CA PRO A 122 4.36 1.80 1.82
C PRO A 122 5.57 2.72 2.08
N ILE A 123 6.21 2.53 3.23
CA ILE A 123 7.36 3.34 3.63
C ILE A 123 8.54 2.48 4.07
N GLY A 124 9.75 3.01 3.91
CA GLY A 124 10.94 2.52 4.60
C GLY A 124 11.31 3.46 5.74
N ILE A 125 11.77 2.93 6.86
CA ILE A 125 12.14 3.71 8.05
C ILE A 125 13.58 3.44 8.48
N GLY A 126 13.99 4.13 9.55
CA GLY A 126 15.29 3.92 10.18
C GLY A 126 15.52 2.48 10.65
N ARG A 127 16.72 1.97 10.43
CA ARG A 127 17.19 0.74 11.09
C ARG A 127 17.23 0.94 12.61
N GLU A 128 17.32 -0.16 13.35
CA GLU A 128 17.51 -0.12 14.79
C GLU A 128 18.70 0.79 15.18
N GLY A 129 18.52 1.58 16.25
CA GLY A 129 19.47 2.62 16.68
C GLY A 129 19.38 3.93 15.89
N TRP A 130 18.59 3.99 14.81
CA TRP A 130 18.27 5.19 14.03
C TRP A 130 16.76 5.35 13.90
N GLY A 131 16.00 4.99 14.95
CA GLY A 131 14.54 4.91 14.90
C GLY A 131 13.86 6.21 14.48
N THR A 132 12.80 6.09 13.71
CA THR A 132 11.91 7.20 13.40
C THR A 132 11.07 7.52 14.65
N PRO A 133 11.08 8.77 15.17
CA PRO A 133 10.46 9.10 16.45
C PRO A 133 8.93 9.09 16.36
N LEU A 134 8.28 8.72 17.46
CA LEU A 134 6.84 8.84 17.62
C LEU A 134 6.43 10.29 17.93
N GLY A 135 5.20 10.64 17.56
CA GLY A 135 4.58 11.90 17.93
C GLY A 135 4.14 12.76 16.75
N LYS A 136 3.82 14.02 17.06
CA LYS A 136 3.22 14.96 16.11
C LYS A 136 4.27 15.87 15.48
N ALA A 137 4.11 16.12 14.18
CA ALA A 137 4.91 17.01 13.38
C ALA A 137 4.03 17.71 12.34
N LYS A 138 4.66 18.48 11.46
CA LYS A 138 4.06 19.03 10.24
C LYS A 138 5.08 19.15 9.13
N ILE A 139 4.62 19.23 7.88
CA ILE A 139 5.48 19.58 6.75
C ILE A 139 5.93 21.04 6.90
N THR A 140 7.24 21.29 6.96
CA THR A 140 7.82 22.64 7.08
C THR A 140 8.38 23.17 5.78
N GLN A 141 8.86 22.29 4.91
CA GLN A 141 9.45 22.65 3.63
C GLN A 141 9.24 21.52 2.63
N LYS A 142 9.10 21.88 1.36
CA LYS A 142 9.07 20.97 0.22
C LYS A 142 10.17 21.38 -0.76
N ARG A 143 10.99 20.43 -1.20
CA ARG A 143 12.04 20.64 -2.20
C ARG A 143 12.00 19.57 -3.28
N LYS A 144 11.85 20.02 -4.53
CA LYS A 144 12.13 19.23 -5.73
C LYS A 144 13.64 19.24 -5.99
N ASP A 145 14.16 18.14 -6.48
CA ASP A 145 15.57 17.92 -6.80
C ASP A 145 16.49 18.32 -5.62
N PRO A 146 16.31 17.69 -4.44
CA PRO A 146 17.08 18.05 -3.25
C PRO A 146 18.55 17.67 -3.42
N THR A 147 19.45 18.52 -2.93
CA THR A 147 20.80 18.09 -2.59
C THR A 147 20.78 17.37 -1.25
N TRP A 148 21.64 16.37 -1.06
CA TRP A 148 21.81 15.70 0.23
C TRP A 148 23.17 16.04 0.82
N THR A 149 23.16 16.53 2.07
CA THR A 149 24.37 16.76 2.86
C THR A 149 24.40 15.68 3.94
N PRO A 150 25.17 14.60 3.76
CA PRO A 150 25.19 13.50 4.72
C PRO A 150 25.66 14.00 6.09
N PRO A 151 24.96 13.64 7.19
CA PRO A 151 25.45 13.85 8.54
C PRO A 151 26.86 13.26 8.73
N GLU A 152 27.63 13.85 9.64
CA GLU A 152 29.01 13.43 9.90
C GLU A 152 29.10 11.95 10.33
N SER A 153 28.16 11.49 11.13
CA SER A 153 28.02 10.08 11.54
C SER A 153 27.89 9.13 10.34
N ILE A 154 27.07 9.48 9.35
CA ILE A 154 26.89 8.67 8.13
C ILE A 154 28.17 8.68 7.29
N ARG A 155 28.82 9.85 7.15
CA ARG A 155 30.10 9.93 6.41
C ARG A 155 31.19 9.06 7.06
N LYS A 156 31.25 9.03 8.39
CA LYS A 156 32.21 8.21 9.14
C LYS A 156 31.95 6.71 8.91
N GLU A 157 30.71 6.25 9.03
CA GLU A 157 30.34 4.86 8.75
C GLU A 157 30.73 4.44 7.31
N HIS A 158 30.48 5.31 6.34
CA HIS A 158 30.81 5.08 4.95
C HIS A 158 32.32 5.03 4.68
N LEU A 159 33.08 5.92 5.34
CA LEU A 159 34.54 5.91 5.30
C LEU A 159 35.12 4.61 5.89
N GLU A 160 34.58 4.14 7.01
CA GLU A 160 34.99 2.88 7.65
C GLU A 160 34.71 1.66 6.78
N LYS A 161 33.67 1.70 5.94
CA LYS A 161 33.32 0.65 4.97
C LYS A 161 34.07 0.75 3.64
N GLY A 162 34.95 1.74 3.46
CA GLY A 162 35.70 1.94 2.23
C GLY A 162 34.90 2.55 1.07
N ASP A 163 33.73 3.15 1.34
CA ASP A 163 32.89 3.85 0.35
C ASP A 163 32.62 5.29 0.80
N PRO A 164 33.63 6.19 0.72
CA PRO A 164 33.55 7.53 1.28
C PRO A 164 32.51 8.41 0.56
N LEU A 165 31.62 9.03 1.33
CA LEU A 165 30.61 9.95 0.80
C LEU A 165 31.14 11.37 0.61
N PRO A 166 30.74 12.08 -0.46
CA PRO A 166 31.07 13.49 -0.63
C PRO A 166 30.35 14.34 0.44
N LYS A 167 30.87 15.56 0.68
CA LYS A 167 30.23 16.51 1.60
C LYS A 167 28.80 16.87 1.18
N VAL A 168 28.56 16.92 -0.13
CA VAL A 168 27.25 17.17 -0.73
C VAL A 168 27.08 16.21 -1.90
N VAL A 169 25.98 15.47 -1.90
CA VAL A 169 25.50 14.71 -3.06
C VAL A 169 24.53 15.62 -3.83
N ALA A 170 24.85 15.86 -5.10
CA ALA A 170 24.04 16.68 -5.98
C ALA A 170 22.67 16.03 -6.24
N ALA A 171 21.70 16.82 -6.72
CA ALA A 171 20.45 16.28 -7.21
C ALA A 171 20.69 15.37 -8.43
N GLY A 172 19.84 14.37 -8.63
CA GLY A 172 19.91 13.45 -9.76
C GLY A 172 19.63 12.00 -9.37
N PRO A 173 19.74 11.07 -10.33
CA PRO A 173 19.37 9.66 -10.15
C PRO A 173 20.11 8.94 -9.02
N ASN A 174 21.33 9.38 -8.71
CA ASN A 174 22.17 8.76 -7.68
C ASN A 174 21.96 9.35 -6.28
N ASN A 175 21.08 10.35 -6.14
CA ASN A 175 20.80 10.96 -4.85
C ASN A 175 19.89 10.05 -4.00
N PRO A 176 20.28 9.67 -2.77
CA PRO A 176 19.48 8.79 -1.94
C PRO A 176 18.19 9.42 -1.40
N LEU A 177 18.02 10.74 -1.53
CA LEU A 177 16.75 11.41 -1.25
C LEU A 177 15.74 11.32 -2.41
N GLY A 178 16.16 10.82 -3.57
CA GLY A 178 15.36 10.83 -4.79
C GLY A 178 15.09 12.25 -5.31
N ALA A 179 14.05 12.40 -6.14
CA ALA A 179 13.70 13.65 -6.79
C ALA A 179 12.87 14.61 -5.93
N TYR A 180 12.32 14.15 -4.80
CA TYR A 180 11.41 14.93 -3.97
C TYR A 180 11.70 14.68 -2.48
N ALA A 181 11.71 15.75 -1.70
CA ALA A 181 11.82 15.68 -0.24
C ALA A 181 10.90 16.70 0.43
N MET A 182 10.30 16.30 1.55
CA MET A 182 9.46 17.12 2.41
C MET A 182 10.00 17.05 3.83
N ARG A 183 10.45 18.20 4.37
CA ARG A 183 10.97 18.29 5.73
C ARG A 183 9.83 18.29 6.74
N LEU A 184 10.05 17.61 7.84
CA LEU A 184 9.17 17.66 9.00
C LEU A 184 9.59 18.78 9.96
N SER A 185 8.71 19.14 10.90
CA SER A 185 9.06 20.01 12.02
C SER A 185 9.93 19.31 13.08
N MET A 186 10.03 17.98 13.00
CA MET A 186 11.03 17.21 13.75
C MET A 186 12.40 17.43 13.10
N PRO A 187 13.38 18.02 13.82
CA PRO A 187 14.70 18.33 13.25
C PRO A 187 15.38 17.09 12.67
N GLY A 188 15.85 17.20 11.42
CA GLY A 188 16.60 16.11 10.75
C GLY A 188 15.74 15.05 10.05
N TYR A 189 14.40 15.07 10.19
CA TYR A 189 13.52 14.08 9.57
C TYR A 189 12.83 14.59 8.30
N LEU A 190 12.74 13.71 7.30
CA LEU A 190 12.14 13.99 6.01
C LEU A 190 11.25 12.82 5.57
N LEU A 191 10.19 13.15 4.84
CA LEU A 191 9.56 12.24 3.88
C LEU A 191 10.27 12.45 2.54
N HIS A 192 10.82 11.40 1.93
CA HIS A 192 11.56 11.57 0.68
C HIS A 192 11.49 10.32 -0.21
N GLY A 193 11.86 10.46 -1.48
CA GLY A 193 11.99 9.34 -2.41
C GLY A 193 13.23 8.51 -2.15
N THR A 194 13.58 7.60 -3.05
CA THR A 194 14.82 6.83 -2.91
C THR A 194 15.32 6.43 -4.28
N ASN A 195 16.64 6.33 -4.44
CA ASN A 195 17.26 5.68 -5.59
C ASN A 195 17.40 4.15 -5.41
N LYS A 196 17.01 3.63 -4.24
CA LYS A 196 16.96 2.20 -3.91
C LYS A 196 15.53 1.83 -3.51
N PRO A 197 14.59 1.71 -4.46
CA PRO A 197 13.17 1.48 -4.19
C PRO A 197 12.92 0.17 -3.46
N TYR A 198 13.73 -0.86 -3.69
CA TYR A 198 13.63 -2.14 -2.99
C TYR A 198 13.80 -2.01 -1.46
N GLY A 199 14.31 -0.87 -0.96
CA GLY A 199 14.38 -0.54 0.47
C GLY A 199 13.06 -0.09 1.12
N VAL A 200 11.99 0.12 0.34
CA VAL A 200 10.66 0.52 0.83
C VAL A 200 9.94 -0.71 1.41
N GLY A 201 9.27 -0.54 2.55
CA GLY A 201 8.76 -1.66 3.35
C GLY A 201 9.84 -2.36 4.17
N MET A 202 10.97 -1.70 4.44
CA MET A 202 12.04 -2.20 5.32
C MET A 202 12.60 -1.11 6.25
N ARG A 203 13.28 -1.56 7.29
CA ARG A 203 14.00 -0.74 8.28
C ARG A 203 15.47 -0.57 7.90
N VAL A 204 15.75 0.21 6.85
CA VAL A 204 17.08 0.30 6.20
C VAL A 204 17.65 1.72 6.10
N SER A 205 16.93 2.73 6.58
CA SER A 205 17.40 4.12 6.53
C SER A 205 18.20 4.50 7.79
N HIS A 206 18.79 5.69 7.78
CA HIS A 206 19.37 6.32 8.97
C HIS A 206 18.38 7.26 9.68
N GLY A 207 17.07 6.93 9.62
CA GLY A 207 16.00 7.56 10.41
C GLY A 207 14.95 8.34 9.63
N CYS A 208 15.24 8.73 8.38
CA CYS A 208 14.26 9.36 7.50
C CYS A 208 13.26 8.34 6.93
N ILE A 209 12.09 8.84 6.51
CA ILE A 209 11.01 8.03 5.95
C ILE A 209 11.12 8.06 4.42
N ARG A 210 11.33 6.87 3.84
CA ARG A 210 11.47 6.65 2.40
C ARG A 210 10.14 6.21 1.81
N LEU A 211 9.75 6.78 0.68
CA LEU A 211 8.64 6.34 -0.14
C LEU A 211 9.18 5.88 -1.51
N PHE A 212 8.37 5.13 -2.28
CA PHE A 212 8.72 4.91 -3.68
C PHE A 212 8.81 6.25 -4.44
N PRO A 213 9.62 6.33 -5.52
CA PRO A 213 9.75 7.55 -6.32
C PRO A 213 8.42 8.14 -6.80
N GLU A 214 7.51 7.28 -7.26
CA GLU A 214 6.17 7.62 -7.71
C GLU A 214 5.28 8.14 -6.57
N ASP A 215 5.38 7.54 -5.38
CA ASP A 215 4.59 7.90 -4.21
C ASP A 215 5.01 9.23 -3.60
N ILE A 216 6.33 9.46 -3.44
CA ILE A 216 6.79 10.76 -2.95
C ILE A 216 6.42 11.86 -3.92
N GLN A 217 6.48 11.61 -5.24
CA GLN A 217 6.11 12.61 -6.24
C GLN A 217 4.62 12.93 -6.12
N HIS A 218 3.78 11.91 -5.99
CA HIS A 218 2.35 12.07 -5.77
C HIS A 218 2.06 12.89 -4.51
N LEU A 219 2.55 12.43 -3.35
CA LEU A 219 2.35 13.08 -2.06
C LEU A 219 2.89 14.52 -2.06
N PHE A 220 4.06 14.75 -2.68
CA PHE A 220 4.65 16.07 -2.85
C PHE A 220 3.73 17.00 -3.64
N ASN A 221 2.98 16.53 -4.62
CA ASN A 221 2.11 17.41 -5.41
C ASN A 221 0.83 17.81 -4.67
N ILE A 222 0.34 16.95 -3.77
CA ILE A 222 -0.98 17.16 -3.13
C ILE A 222 -0.90 17.64 -1.68
N ALA A 223 0.14 17.28 -0.93
CA ALA A 223 0.30 17.70 0.46
C ALA A 223 0.84 19.14 0.53
N ALA A 224 0.25 19.97 1.39
CA ALA A 224 0.64 21.36 1.57
C ALA A 224 1.74 21.50 2.64
N VAL A 225 2.48 22.62 2.60
CA VAL A 225 3.23 23.04 3.79
C VAL A 225 2.24 23.30 4.92
N ASN A 226 2.63 22.96 6.15
CA ASN A 226 1.79 22.89 7.35
C ASN A 226 0.79 21.73 7.41
N THR A 227 0.75 20.81 6.43
CA THR A 227 0.00 19.55 6.60
C THR A 227 0.49 18.84 7.87
N PRO A 228 -0.40 18.50 8.82
CA PRO A 228 -0.02 17.82 10.05
C PRO A 228 0.45 16.40 9.74
N VAL A 229 1.37 15.91 10.56
CA VAL A 229 1.93 14.56 10.49
C VAL A 229 1.85 13.95 11.88
N GLU A 230 1.34 12.73 11.99
CA GLU A 230 1.29 11.97 13.25
C GLU A 230 1.97 10.62 13.02
N ILE A 231 3.06 10.35 13.76
CA ILE A 231 3.82 9.11 13.68
C ILE A 231 3.44 8.27 14.91
N ILE A 232 2.85 7.10 14.66
CA ILE A 232 2.33 6.19 15.67
C ILE A 232 2.99 4.81 15.54
N TYR A 233 2.80 4.02 16.58
CA TYR A 233 3.18 2.61 16.60
C TYR A 233 1.98 1.79 17.05
N GLN A 234 1.30 1.15 16.08
CA GLN A 234 0.12 0.34 16.32
C GLN A 234 0.26 -1.00 15.57
N PRO A 235 0.92 -2.00 16.17
CA PRO A 235 1.14 -3.32 15.54
C PRO A 235 -0.15 -4.15 15.46
N ASP A 236 -1.00 -4.01 16.49
CA ASP A 236 -2.26 -4.71 16.64
C ASP A 236 -3.41 -3.76 16.24
N LYS A 237 -4.17 -4.11 15.20
CA LYS A 237 -5.32 -3.32 14.74
C LYS A 237 -6.57 -4.19 14.63
N ALA A 238 -7.70 -3.58 14.94
CA ALA A 238 -9.01 -4.13 14.67
C ALA A 238 -9.89 -3.05 14.03
N GLY A 239 -10.78 -3.47 13.14
CA GLY A 239 -11.65 -2.57 12.41
C GLY A 239 -12.95 -3.24 12.02
N VAL A 240 -13.95 -2.44 11.68
CA VAL A 240 -15.28 -2.92 11.29
C VAL A 240 -15.60 -2.45 9.89
N ARG A 241 -16.21 -3.33 9.10
CA ARG A 241 -16.85 -2.99 7.84
C ARG A 241 -18.06 -3.88 7.63
N ASP A 242 -19.18 -3.26 7.29
CA ASP A 242 -20.47 -3.93 7.11
C ASP A 242 -20.88 -4.82 8.29
N GLY A 243 -20.61 -4.33 9.51
CA GLY A 243 -20.89 -5.05 10.77
C GLY A 243 -19.98 -6.24 11.06
N LYS A 244 -18.97 -6.50 10.21
CA LYS A 244 -18.01 -7.60 10.36
C LYS A 244 -16.70 -7.07 10.94
N LEU A 245 -16.16 -7.80 11.91
CA LEU A 245 -14.88 -7.50 12.57
C LEU A 245 -13.70 -8.04 11.73
N TYR A 246 -12.69 -7.21 11.56
CA TYR A 246 -11.42 -7.54 10.90
C TYR A 246 -10.28 -7.25 11.86
N LEU A 247 -9.25 -8.09 11.80
CA LEU A 247 -8.08 -8.03 12.67
C LEU A 247 -6.80 -8.05 11.84
N GLU A 248 -5.77 -7.41 12.36
CA GLU A 248 -4.43 -7.36 11.80
C GLU A 248 -3.40 -7.38 12.93
N VAL A 249 -2.39 -8.24 12.80
CA VAL A 249 -1.29 -8.34 13.76
C VAL A 249 0.02 -8.29 12.98
N ASN A 250 0.81 -7.26 13.27
CA ASN A 250 2.16 -7.08 12.72
C ASN A 250 3.21 -7.54 13.72
N LYS A 251 4.35 -8.03 13.22
CA LYS A 251 5.48 -8.39 14.08
C LYS A 251 5.98 -7.17 14.86
N PRO A 252 6.11 -7.26 16.19
CA PRO A 252 6.57 -6.13 16.98
C PRO A 252 8.05 -5.83 16.70
N HIS A 253 8.39 -4.55 16.63
CA HIS A 253 9.75 -4.08 16.55
C HIS A 253 10.39 -4.12 17.94
N SER A 254 11.29 -5.07 18.19
CA SER A 254 11.91 -5.33 19.50
C SER A 254 12.64 -4.12 20.13
N ASP A 255 13.04 -3.13 19.34
CA ASP A 255 13.66 -1.90 19.81
C ASP A 255 12.66 -0.85 20.31
N ILE A 256 11.41 -0.90 19.83
CA ILE A 256 10.32 0.01 20.21
C ILE A 256 9.41 -0.65 21.24
N ASP A 257 9.12 -1.92 21.03
CA ASP A 257 8.21 -2.73 21.82
C ASP A 257 8.99 -3.75 22.65
N LYS A 258 8.97 -3.56 23.96
CA LYS A 258 9.69 -4.39 24.93
C LYS A 258 8.82 -5.49 25.54
N ARG A 259 7.57 -5.65 25.08
CA ARG A 259 6.69 -6.74 25.52
C ARG A 259 7.41 -8.09 25.30
N GLN A 260 7.28 -8.98 26.27
CA GLN A 260 7.88 -10.32 26.22
C GLN A 260 6.79 -11.35 25.93
N GLY A 261 7.05 -12.24 24.98
CA GLY A 261 6.12 -13.29 24.59
C GLY A 261 4.88 -12.79 23.84
N LEU A 262 4.01 -13.74 23.48
CA LEU A 262 2.72 -13.46 22.87
C LEU A 262 1.72 -13.05 23.96
N ASN A 263 1.02 -11.94 23.76
CA ASN A 263 0.00 -11.45 24.68
C ASN A 263 -1.21 -10.95 23.89
N MET A 264 -2.40 -11.40 24.27
CA MET A 264 -3.68 -11.01 23.69
C MET A 264 -4.17 -9.63 24.11
N THR A 265 -3.71 -9.08 25.26
CA THR A 265 -4.19 -7.78 25.78
C THR A 265 -4.28 -6.66 24.73
N PRO A 266 -3.27 -6.45 23.87
CA PRO A 266 -3.29 -5.39 22.86
C PRO A 266 -4.37 -5.62 21.81
N MET A 267 -4.53 -6.87 21.38
CA MET A 267 -5.56 -7.26 20.41
C MET A 267 -6.95 -7.12 21.02
N VAL A 268 -7.15 -7.54 22.28
CA VAL A 268 -8.40 -7.34 23.02
C VAL A 268 -8.76 -5.86 23.11
N ALA A 269 -7.78 -5.00 23.44
CA ALA A 269 -7.98 -3.56 23.50
C ALA A 269 -8.37 -2.98 22.13
N ALA A 270 -7.70 -3.43 21.04
CA ALA A 270 -8.05 -3.03 19.69
C ALA A 270 -9.49 -3.43 19.31
N ILE A 271 -9.92 -4.65 19.66
CA ILE A 271 -11.28 -5.14 19.38
C ILE A 271 -12.34 -4.32 20.14
N LEU A 272 -12.12 -4.07 21.43
CA LEU A 272 -13.02 -3.24 22.23
C LEU A 272 -13.11 -1.81 21.66
N ASP A 273 -11.97 -1.25 21.24
CA ASP A 273 -11.93 0.05 20.58
C ASP A 273 -12.71 0.07 19.25
N ALA A 274 -12.75 -1.05 18.52
CA ALA A 274 -13.38 -1.13 17.20
C ALA A 274 -14.90 -1.31 17.24
N GLN A 275 -15.45 -2.00 18.25
CA GLN A 275 -16.87 -2.36 18.29
C GLN A 275 -17.55 -2.34 19.67
N ASP A 276 -16.86 -1.87 20.72
CA ASP A 276 -17.35 -1.77 22.11
C ASP A 276 -17.97 -3.09 22.66
N LYS A 277 -17.51 -4.22 22.11
CA LYS A 277 -17.91 -5.57 22.51
C LYS A 277 -16.82 -6.58 22.18
N LEU A 278 -16.78 -7.67 22.95
CA LEU A 278 -15.87 -8.78 22.68
C LEU A 278 -16.37 -9.64 21.51
N PRO A 279 -15.46 -10.39 20.84
CA PRO A 279 -15.84 -11.44 19.90
C PRO A 279 -16.71 -12.50 20.58
N ALA A 280 -17.44 -13.30 19.79
CA ALA A 280 -18.13 -14.46 20.33
C ALA A 280 -17.12 -15.49 20.84
N ASP A 281 -17.52 -16.37 21.77
CA ASP A 281 -16.59 -17.31 22.41
C ASP A 281 -15.85 -18.20 21.40
N ASN A 282 -16.50 -18.55 20.29
CA ASN A 282 -15.94 -19.34 19.19
C ASN A 282 -14.94 -18.58 18.29
N ASP A 283 -14.87 -17.25 18.39
CA ASP A 283 -13.98 -16.40 17.60
C ASP A 283 -12.61 -16.18 18.27
N TRP A 284 -12.46 -16.53 19.55
CA TRP A 284 -11.20 -16.37 20.27
C TRP A 284 -10.09 -17.26 19.72
N ALA A 285 -10.40 -18.50 19.34
CA ALA A 285 -9.42 -19.41 18.74
C ALA A 285 -8.83 -18.85 17.44
N PHE A 286 -9.64 -18.15 16.63
CA PHE A 286 -9.16 -17.43 15.45
C PHE A 286 -8.23 -16.27 15.84
N THR A 287 -8.65 -15.49 16.84
CA THR A 287 -7.90 -14.32 17.30
C THR A 287 -6.53 -14.71 17.86
N GLU A 288 -6.47 -15.78 18.66
CA GLU A 288 -5.23 -16.33 19.23
C GLU A 288 -4.25 -16.78 18.14
N LYS A 289 -4.73 -17.58 17.17
CA LYS A 289 -3.92 -17.98 16.01
C LYS A 289 -3.38 -16.80 15.23
N LEU A 290 -4.17 -15.74 15.05
CA LEU A 290 -3.72 -14.55 14.33
C LEU A 290 -2.61 -13.82 15.10
N VAL A 291 -2.74 -13.71 16.43
CA VAL A 291 -1.71 -13.12 17.31
C VAL A 291 -0.43 -13.96 17.32
N GLU A 292 -0.54 -15.27 17.22
CA GLU A 292 0.60 -16.19 17.04
C GLU A 292 1.26 -16.03 15.67
N ALA A 293 0.46 -15.92 14.60
CA ALA A 293 0.96 -15.92 13.23
C ALA A 293 1.70 -14.62 12.86
N GLN A 294 1.17 -13.46 13.28
CA GLN A 294 1.74 -12.14 12.98
C GLN A 294 2.11 -11.96 11.51
N ASP A 295 1.23 -12.41 10.61
CA ASP A 295 1.49 -12.45 9.16
C ASP A 295 1.18 -11.13 8.45
N SER A 296 0.77 -10.09 9.20
CA SER A 296 0.49 -8.75 8.69
C SER A 296 -0.67 -8.70 7.66
N ILE A 297 -1.48 -9.77 7.57
CA ILE A 297 -2.64 -9.82 6.66
C ILE A 297 -3.91 -9.42 7.43
N VAL A 298 -4.68 -8.47 6.90
CA VAL A 298 -6.00 -8.14 7.44
C VAL A 298 -7.00 -9.26 7.13
N LYS A 299 -7.47 -9.96 8.18
CA LYS A 299 -8.42 -11.07 8.06
C LYS A 299 -9.73 -10.76 8.77
N ARG A 300 -10.83 -11.25 8.23
CA ARG A 300 -12.13 -11.18 8.88
C ARG A 300 -12.21 -12.28 9.93
N VAL A 301 -12.78 -11.93 11.09
CA VAL A 301 -13.00 -12.90 12.17
C VAL A 301 -13.93 -14.02 11.69
N GLY A 302 -13.49 -15.25 11.92
CA GLY A 302 -14.23 -16.47 11.56
C GLY A 302 -13.99 -17.00 10.14
N GLU A 303 -13.09 -16.39 9.36
CA GLU A 303 -12.74 -16.86 8.01
C GLU A 303 -11.33 -17.46 7.97
N GLU A 304 -11.24 -18.80 8.00
CA GLU A 304 -10.02 -19.57 7.71
C GLU A 304 -10.32 -20.72 6.73
N PRO A 305 -9.53 -20.91 5.64
CA PRO A 305 -8.36 -20.12 5.22
C PRO A 305 -8.73 -18.71 4.71
N LEU A 306 -7.74 -17.93 4.24
CA LEU A 306 -7.97 -16.59 3.66
C LEU A 306 -9.13 -16.65 2.64
N ASP A 307 -10.17 -15.85 2.87
CA ASP A 307 -11.35 -15.74 2.01
C ASP A 307 -10.94 -15.35 0.59
N ILE A 308 -10.88 -16.32 -0.33
CA ILE A 308 -10.62 -16.16 -1.75
C ILE A 308 -11.64 -17.03 -2.47
N VAL A 309 -12.34 -16.45 -3.45
CA VAL A 309 -13.38 -17.16 -4.19
C VAL A 309 -12.74 -18.10 -5.20
N ASP A 310 -12.92 -19.39 -4.97
CA ASP A 310 -12.47 -20.44 -5.88
C ASP A 310 -13.25 -20.40 -7.20
N ASP A 311 -12.61 -20.86 -8.28
CA ASP A 311 -13.19 -21.01 -9.62
C ASP A 311 -13.73 -19.72 -10.29
N VAL A 312 -13.50 -18.55 -9.71
CA VAL A 312 -13.80 -17.24 -10.31
C VAL A 312 -12.51 -16.49 -10.57
N TRP A 313 -12.16 -16.35 -11.85
CA TRP A 313 -10.86 -15.85 -12.27
C TRP A 313 -10.96 -14.45 -12.88
N PHE A 314 -9.96 -13.62 -12.60
CA PHE A 314 -9.82 -12.27 -13.16
C PHE A 314 -8.43 -12.07 -13.75
N VAL A 315 -8.26 -10.96 -14.45
CA VAL A 315 -6.96 -10.38 -14.78
C VAL A 315 -6.82 -9.05 -14.05
N HIS A 316 -5.68 -8.83 -13.40
CA HIS A 316 -5.38 -7.61 -12.67
C HIS A 316 -3.98 -7.08 -13.02
N ALA A 317 -3.85 -5.76 -13.17
CA ALA A 317 -2.59 -5.12 -13.57
C ALA A 317 -1.84 -4.44 -12.41
N GLY A 318 -2.41 -4.45 -11.22
CA GLY A 318 -1.96 -3.72 -10.04
C GLY A 318 -2.64 -2.36 -9.89
N LEU A 319 -2.24 -1.61 -8.86
CA LEU A 319 -2.89 -0.38 -8.40
C LEU A 319 -2.10 0.89 -8.79
N SER A 320 -0.88 0.75 -9.31
CA SER A 320 -0.11 1.91 -9.73
C SER A 320 -0.80 2.67 -10.86
N GLN A 321 -0.66 4.00 -10.88
CA GLN A 321 -1.28 4.83 -11.93
C GLN A 321 -0.87 4.42 -13.34
N LYS A 322 0.42 4.12 -13.49
CA LYS A 322 0.97 3.67 -14.75
C LYS A 322 0.32 2.35 -15.19
N ALA A 323 0.07 1.45 -14.25
CA ALA A 323 -0.62 0.19 -14.51
C ALA A 323 -2.05 0.41 -15.00
N ILE A 324 -2.84 1.18 -14.24
CA ILE A 324 -4.25 1.46 -14.51
C ILE A 324 -4.39 2.15 -15.87
N GLN A 325 -3.58 3.17 -16.15
CA GLN A 325 -3.65 3.91 -17.41
C GLN A 325 -3.31 3.05 -18.63
N LYS A 326 -2.21 2.30 -18.58
CA LYS A 326 -1.80 1.41 -19.69
C LYS A 326 -2.81 0.28 -19.92
N THR A 327 -3.32 -0.30 -18.83
CA THR A 327 -4.31 -1.37 -18.90
C THR A 327 -5.63 -0.87 -19.48
N ARG A 328 -6.08 0.32 -19.08
CA ARG A 328 -7.26 0.97 -19.67
C ARG A 328 -7.10 1.24 -21.16
N GLN A 329 -5.91 1.70 -21.59
CA GLN A 329 -5.62 1.88 -23.02
C GLN A 329 -5.66 0.55 -23.78
N ALA A 330 -5.08 -0.51 -23.23
CA ALA A 330 -5.11 -1.85 -23.81
C ALA A 330 -6.53 -2.44 -23.89
N ILE A 331 -7.34 -2.29 -22.84
CA ILE A 331 -8.73 -2.75 -22.82
C ILE A 331 -9.55 -2.04 -23.90
N ASN A 332 -9.34 -0.73 -24.07
CA ASN A 332 -10.01 0.04 -25.12
C ASN A 332 -9.59 -0.40 -26.53
N SER A 333 -8.29 -0.62 -26.78
CA SER A 333 -7.81 -1.06 -28.08
C SER A 333 -8.26 -2.49 -28.43
N LEU A 334 -8.34 -3.36 -27.43
CA LEU A 334 -8.83 -4.74 -27.56
C LEU A 334 -10.35 -4.86 -27.50
N GLN A 335 -11.09 -3.75 -27.31
CA GLN A 335 -12.55 -3.71 -27.18
C GLN A 335 -13.10 -4.58 -26.03
N LEU A 336 -12.35 -4.70 -24.94
CA LEU A 336 -12.68 -5.55 -23.78
C LEU A 336 -13.49 -4.82 -22.69
N ASN A 337 -14.05 -3.64 -23.00
CA ASN A 337 -14.76 -2.81 -22.02
C ASN A 337 -15.94 -3.54 -21.33
N ALA A 338 -16.57 -4.49 -22.03
CA ALA A 338 -17.67 -5.29 -21.47
C ALA A 338 -17.22 -6.28 -20.38
N LEU A 339 -15.91 -6.58 -20.30
CA LEU A 339 -15.32 -7.46 -19.29
C LEU A 339 -14.81 -6.70 -18.07
N PHE A 340 -15.01 -5.38 -18.00
CA PHE A 340 -14.63 -4.62 -16.82
C PHE A 340 -15.50 -5.01 -15.63
N TRP A 341 -14.84 -5.40 -14.55
CA TRP A 341 -15.48 -5.70 -13.27
C TRP A 341 -15.08 -4.67 -12.21
N PRO A 342 -16.04 -3.93 -11.62
CA PRO A 342 -15.75 -3.00 -10.54
C PRO A 342 -15.55 -3.75 -9.22
N ALA A 343 -14.34 -3.69 -8.65
CA ALA A 343 -14.07 -4.25 -7.33
C ALA A 343 -14.85 -3.48 -6.24
N LYS A 344 -15.60 -4.20 -5.40
CA LYS A 344 -16.22 -3.60 -4.22
C LYS A 344 -15.15 -3.27 -3.19
N SER A 345 -15.25 -2.07 -2.59
CA SER A 345 -14.28 -1.57 -1.60
C SER A 345 -12.83 -1.48 -2.09
N GLY A 346 -12.58 -1.68 -3.39
CA GLY A 346 -11.27 -1.56 -4.02
C GLY A 346 -10.77 -0.12 -4.06
N ALA A 347 -9.52 0.04 -4.50
CA ALA A 347 -8.95 1.36 -4.72
C ALA A 347 -9.68 2.10 -5.86
N VAL A 348 -9.70 3.42 -5.79
CA VAL A 348 -10.35 4.25 -6.80
C VAL A 348 -9.66 4.06 -8.15
N GLY A 349 -10.41 3.54 -9.11
CA GLY A 349 -9.91 3.26 -10.45
C GLY A 349 -9.22 1.91 -10.60
N GLU A 350 -9.26 1.06 -9.56
CA GLU A 350 -8.89 -0.36 -9.65
C GLU A 350 -9.65 -1.06 -10.78
N MET A 351 -8.94 -1.93 -11.50
CA MET A 351 -9.46 -2.58 -12.70
C MET A 351 -9.26 -4.08 -12.64
N MET A 352 -10.36 -4.81 -12.46
CA MET A 352 -10.44 -6.25 -12.67
C MET A 352 -11.07 -6.52 -14.03
N ILE A 353 -10.55 -7.49 -14.76
CA ILE A 353 -11.09 -7.94 -16.04
C ILE A 353 -11.56 -9.39 -15.89
N GLY A 354 -12.80 -9.66 -16.28
CA GLY A 354 -13.46 -10.96 -16.08
C GLY A 354 -14.92 -10.79 -15.65
N PRO A 355 -15.50 -11.78 -14.95
CA PRO A 355 -14.88 -13.04 -14.54
C PRO A 355 -14.64 -13.99 -15.73
N PHE A 356 -13.70 -14.91 -15.57
CA PHE A 356 -13.42 -16.03 -16.47
C PHE A 356 -13.75 -17.34 -15.75
N ASN A 357 -14.16 -18.36 -16.53
CA ASN A 357 -14.59 -19.64 -15.99
C ASN A 357 -13.44 -20.62 -15.75
N SER A 358 -12.23 -20.28 -16.20
CA SER A 358 -11.03 -21.07 -15.93
C SER A 358 -9.79 -20.20 -15.84
N GLN A 359 -8.78 -20.71 -15.12
CA GLN A 359 -7.47 -20.10 -15.02
C GLN A 359 -6.80 -19.93 -16.40
N GLN A 360 -7.03 -20.88 -17.31
CA GLN A 360 -6.45 -20.83 -18.66
C GLN A 360 -7.04 -19.69 -19.49
N GLU A 361 -8.35 -19.48 -19.45
CA GLU A 361 -9.00 -18.34 -20.12
C GLU A 361 -8.46 -17.00 -19.59
N ALA A 362 -8.32 -16.90 -18.26
CA ALA A 362 -7.73 -15.72 -17.63
C ALA A 362 -6.26 -15.54 -18.03
N ALA A 363 -5.47 -16.61 -18.13
CA ALA A 363 -4.07 -16.56 -18.54
C ALA A 363 -3.90 -16.10 -20.00
N ASP A 364 -4.74 -16.61 -20.91
CA ASP A 364 -4.75 -16.19 -22.31
C ASP A 364 -5.12 -14.72 -22.44
N MET A 365 -6.09 -14.26 -21.64
CA MET A 365 -6.45 -12.84 -21.58
C MET A 365 -5.34 -11.98 -20.98
N ALA A 366 -4.71 -12.44 -19.90
CA ALA A 366 -3.60 -11.75 -19.25
C ALA A 366 -2.43 -11.55 -20.24
N ASN A 367 -2.10 -12.56 -21.04
CA ASN A 367 -1.07 -12.43 -22.07
C ASN A 367 -1.40 -11.37 -23.12
N LYS A 368 -2.64 -11.37 -23.65
CA LYS A 368 -3.11 -10.36 -24.63
C LYS A 368 -3.06 -8.94 -24.06
N ILE A 369 -3.56 -8.75 -22.83
CA ILE A 369 -3.56 -7.44 -22.17
C ILE A 369 -2.12 -7.00 -21.87
N SER A 370 -1.28 -7.92 -21.38
CA SER A 370 0.12 -7.62 -21.08
C SER A 370 0.89 -7.13 -22.30
N GLU A 371 0.71 -7.81 -23.45
CA GLU A 371 1.33 -7.44 -24.72
C GLU A 371 0.86 -6.05 -25.18
N ALA A 372 -0.45 -5.82 -25.18
CA ALA A 372 -1.03 -4.54 -25.59
C ALA A 372 -0.66 -3.36 -24.65
N ALA A 373 -0.57 -3.61 -23.34
CA ALA A 373 -0.25 -2.59 -22.34
C ALA A 373 1.27 -2.34 -22.20
N GLY A 374 2.09 -3.29 -22.62
CA GLY A 374 3.54 -3.28 -22.42
C GLY A 374 3.93 -3.21 -20.95
N ILE A 375 3.21 -3.95 -20.10
CA ILE A 375 3.45 -4.17 -18.65
C ILE A 375 2.99 -5.57 -18.28
N SER A 376 3.50 -6.12 -17.16
CA SER A 376 2.95 -7.34 -16.58
C SER A 376 1.53 -7.09 -16.08
N VAL A 377 0.65 -8.05 -16.34
CA VAL A 377 -0.65 -8.23 -15.70
C VAL A 377 -0.74 -9.69 -15.31
N TRP A 378 -1.54 -9.99 -14.28
CA TRP A 378 -1.59 -11.31 -13.68
C TRP A 378 -2.99 -11.88 -13.70
N VAL A 379 -3.07 -13.20 -13.78
CA VAL A 379 -4.28 -13.93 -13.39
C VAL A 379 -4.49 -13.73 -11.90
N ALA A 380 -5.71 -13.44 -11.50
CA ALA A 380 -6.06 -13.12 -10.12
C ALA A 380 -7.33 -13.84 -9.66
N GLN A 381 -7.42 -14.09 -8.36
CA GLN A 381 -8.64 -14.43 -7.64
C GLN A 381 -8.80 -13.44 -6.49
N VAL A 382 -10.03 -13.09 -6.15
CA VAL A 382 -10.32 -12.07 -5.12
C VAL A 382 -11.16 -12.63 -3.99
N SER A 383 -11.14 -11.93 -2.87
CA SER A 383 -11.97 -12.25 -1.72
C SER A 383 -13.46 -11.97 -1.98
N SER A 384 -14.34 -12.63 -1.24
CA SER A 384 -15.79 -12.57 -1.48
C SER A 384 -16.37 -11.16 -1.28
N ASP A 385 -15.75 -10.34 -0.43
CA ASP A 385 -16.08 -8.94 -0.19
C ASP A 385 -15.67 -7.98 -1.32
N ALA A 386 -14.90 -8.45 -2.30
CA ALA A 386 -14.52 -7.71 -3.51
C ALA A 386 -15.51 -7.91 -4.68
N LEU A 387 -16.37 -8.95 -4.62
CA LEU A 387 -17.43 -9.26 -5.59
C LEU A 387 -18.74 -8.60 -5.19
#